data_AF-A0A5J4QQS9-F1
#
_entry.id   AF-A0A5J4QQS9-F1
#
_cell.length_a   1.000
_cell.length_b   1.000
_cell.length_c   1.000
_cell.angle_alpha   90.00
_cell.angle_beta   90.00
_cell.angle_gamma   90.00
#
_symmetry.space_group_name_H-M   'P 1'
#
loop_
_entity.id
_entity.type
_entity.pdbx_description
1 polymer ?
#
loop_
_entity_poly.entity_id
_entity_poly.type
_entity_poly.pdbx_seq_one_letter_code
_entity_poly.pdbx_strand_id
1 'polypeptide(L)'
;MNNLFYFFLNAQQVGNISLLKGISHLLSHNYRGLTRSIFESLLGCMSNGDTLVDEVQESLMTINELYKSDKKLKDNDSKGLFTAFLYFNVTNKPQYNFFRDWVLRNHIFDIKEAKYQTLIEIFKKVSSQTIDVFVAMPYFSEEEIESYNQAYQRVIAKIRERNDQIHISLFPIMQHKGDTYNINNKMIEQINQSHIFIADISNRNINVAFELGYAKNDNNKDVIMFKRESDDTKTPFDYEQDMCHTYNERALHTLENEVFNNIKACLLKRGFTFND
;
A
#
# COMPACT_ATOMS: atom_id res chain seq x y z
N MET A 1 36.38 0.46 -5.13
CA MET A 1 37.09 -0.81 -5.44
C MET A 1 37.57 -1.57 -4.19
N ASN A 2 37.81 -0.93 -3.03
CA ASN A 2 38.25 -1.64 -1.81
C ASN A 2 37.16 -2.47 -1.10
N ASN A 3 35.88 -2.05 -1.09
CA ASN A 3 34.83 -2.74 -0.32
C ASN A 3 34.47 -4.14 -0.87
N LEU A 4 34.47 -4.33 -2.20
CA LEU A 4 34.18 -5.64 -2.81
C LEU A 4 35.26 -6.68 -2.50
N PHE A 5 36.54 -6.27 -2.49
CA PHE A 5 37.66 -7.15 -2.20
C PHE A 5 37.72 -7.51 -0.70
N TYR A 6 37.45 -6.53 0.17
CA TYR A 6 37.30 -6.75 1.61
C TYR A 6 36.14 -7.70 1.93
N PHE A 7 35.01 -7.59 1.22
CA PHE A 7 33.92 -8.55 1.36
C PHE A 7 34.25 -9.91 0.75
N PHE A 8 34.97 -10.06 -0.36
CA PHE A 8 35.34 -11.42 -0.83
C PHE A 8 36.23 -12.15 0.19
N LEU A 9 37.07 -11.41 0.92
CA LEU A 9 37.82 -11.90 2.09
C LEU A 9 36.90 -12.21 3.29
N ASN A 10 35.93 -11.33 3.59
CA ASN A 10 34.97 -11.52 4.68
C ASN A 10 33.71 -12.32 4.31
N ALA A 11 33.54 -12.76 3.06
CA ALA A 11 32.49 -13.65 2.60
C ALA A 11 32.79 -15.09 3.03
N GLN A 12 34.06 -15.37 3.33
CA GLN A 12 34.46 -16.51 4.14
C GLN A 12 34.03 -16.37 5.62
N GLN A 13 33.69 -15.15 6.07
CA GLN A 13 33.14 -14.84 7.40
C GLN A 13 31.62 -14.59 7.41
N VAL A 14 30.93 -14.53 6.25
CA VAL A 14 29.46 -14.69 6.23
C VAL A 14 29.23 -16.05 6.87
N GLY A 15 28.69 -16.03 8.09
CA GLY A 15 28.73 -17.16 9.01
C GLY A 15 28.37 -18.48 8.35
N ASN A 16 28.92 -19.57 8.92
CA ASN A 16 28.79 -20.95 8.48
C ASN A 16 27.55 -21.16 7.58
N ILE A 17 27.75 -21.24 6.24
CA ILE A 17 26.69 -21.35 5.21
C ILE A 17 25.68 -22.47 5.54
N SER A 18 26.10 -23.46 6.35
CA SER A 18 25.22 -24.49 6.92
C SER A 18 24.04 -23.97 7.76
N LEU A 19 24.07 -22.71 8.22
CA LEU A 19 23.00 -22.04 8.93
C LEU A 19 21.92 -21.48 7.98
N LEU A 20 22.27 -21.22 6.72
CA LEU A 20 21.39 -20.65 5.70
C LEU A 20 20.56 -21.72 4.97
N LYS A 21 19.93 -22.62 5.73
CA LYS A 21 19.22 -23.79 5.18
C LYS A 21 18.02 -23.40 4.32
N GLY A 22 17.33 -22.32 4.66
CA GLY A 22 16.14 -21.84 3.94
C GLY A 22 16.43 -21.28 2.56
N ILE A 23 17.67 -20.84 2.30
CA ILE A 23 18.10 -20.31 0.99
C ILE A 23 19.22 -21.14 0.37
N SER A 24 19.48 -22.34 0.89
CA SER A 24 20.62 -23.16 0.49
C SER A 24 20.60 -23.55 -1.00
N HIS A 25 19.40 -23.77 -1.55
CA HIS A 25 19.17 -24.02 -2.98
C HIS A 25 19.67 -22.86 -3.86
N LEU A 26 19.42 -21.61 -3.46
CA LEU A 26 19.87 -20.40 -4.16
C LEU A 26 21.40 -20.21 -4.13
N LEU A 27 22.06 -20.65 -3.04
CA LEU A 27 23.50 -20.46 -2.82
C LEU A 27 24.36 -21.57 -3.48
N SER A 28 23.83 -22.78 -3.60
CA SER A 28 24.56 -24.02 -3.93
C SER A 28 25.29 -24.02 -5.28
N HIS A 29 24.85 -23.23 -6.26
CA HIS A 29 25.37 -23.30 -7.63
C HIS A 29 25.99 -21.99 -8.18
N ASN A 30 25.85 -20.85 -7.49
CA ASN A 30 26.39 -19.57 -7.97
C ASN A 30 26.55 -18.51 -6.86
N TYR A 31 27.07 -18.90 -5.68
CA TYR A 31 27.29 -17.99 -4.55
C TYR A 31 28.02 -16.71 -4.96
N ARG A 32 29.13 -16.83 -5.73
CA ARG A 32 29.92 -15.67 -6.17
C ARG A 32 29.13 -14.69 -7.06
N GLY A 33 28.36 -15.20 -8.02
CA GLY A 33 27.54 -14.36 -8.90
C GLY A 33 26.40 -13.67 -8.15
N LEU A 34 25.81 -14.37 -7.17
CA LEU A 34 24.77 -13.84 -6.31
C LEU A 34 25.32 -12.70 -5.43
N THR A 35 26.42 -12.96 -4.72
CA THR A 35 27.14 -11.94 -3.94
C THR A 35 27.43 -10.71 -4.79
N ARG A 36 27.97 -10.91 -6.00
CA ARG A 36 28.23 -9.80 -6.92
C ARG A 36 26.96 -9.00 -7.25
N SER A 37 25.86 -9.67 -7.59
CA SER A 37 24.59 -8.99 -7.91
C SER A 37 24.01 -8.20 -6.73
N ILE A 38 24.16 -8.72 -5.50
CA ILE A 38 23.73 -8.06 -4.27
C ILE A 38 24.52 -6.77 -4.08
N PHE A 39 25.85 -6.84 -4.17
CA PHE A 39 26.67 -5.64 -4.03
C PHE A 39 26.44 -4.66 -5.18
N GLU A 40 26.33 -5.12 -6.42
CA GLU A 40 25.96 -4.25 -7.55
C GLU A 40 24.61 -3.56 -7.34
N SER A 41 23.64 -4.22 -6.70
CA SER A 41 22.36 -3.60 -6.34
C SER A 41 22.45 -2.56 -5.22
N LEU A 42 23.46 -2.68 -4.34
CA LEU A 42 23.65 -1.83 -3.15
C LEU A 42 24.75 -0.76 -3.35
N LEU A 43 25.51 -0.84 -4.45
CA LEU A 43 26.55 0.12 -4.79
C LEU A 43 25.92 1.51 -4.97
N GLY A 44 26.35 2.47 -4.15
CA GLY A 44 25.85 3.84 -4.15
C GLY A 44 24.72 4.12 -3.15
N CYS A 45 24.20 3.12 -2.43
CA CYS A 45 23.19 3.33 -1.41
C CYS A 45 23.75 3.67 -0.02
N MET A 46 25.04 3.43 0.24
CA MET A 46 25.65 3.56 1.58
C MET A 46 27.03 4.22 1.53
N SER A 47 27.31 5.09 2.51
CA SER A 47 28.54 5.90 2.58
C SER A 47 29.75 5.15 3.16
N ASN A 48 29.55 4.09 3.96
CA ASN A 48 30.60 3.35 4.67
C ASN A 48 30.57 1.84 4.31
N GLY A 49 31.73 1.29 3.97
CA GLY A 49 31.87 -0.08 3.47
C GLY A 49 31.77 -1.19 4.50
N ASP A 50 32.21 -0.94 5.75
CA ASP A 50 32.21 -1.96 6.80
C ASP A 50 30.81 -2.19 7.38
N THR A 51 30.01 -1.13 7.57
CA THR A 51 28.61 -1.24 8.03
C THR A 51 27.73 -2.02 7.04
N LEU A 52 28.03 -1.95 5.76
CA LEU A 52 27.30 -2.67 4.71
C LEU A 52 27.44 -4.20 4.84
N VAL A 53 28.60 -4.68 5.30
CA VAL A 53 28.85 -6.12 5.46
C VAL A 53 27.92 -6.70 6.52
N ASP A 54 27.83 -6.02 7.66
CA ASP A 54 26.99 -6.45 8.79
C ASP A 54 25.50 -6.38 8.42
N GLU A 55 25.05 -5.31 7.75
CA GLU A 55 23.67 -5.16 7.27
C GLU A 55 23.29 -6.27 6.27
N VAL A 56 24.18 -6.62 5.35
CA VAL A 56 23.94 -7.72 4.40
C VAL A 56 23.86 -9.06 5.14
N GLN A 57 24.70 -9.29 6.15
CA GLN A 57 24.64 -10.52 6.95
C GLN A 57 23.33 -10.64 7.75
N GLU A 58 22.89 -9.56 8.41
CA GLU A 58 21.61 -9.52 9.12
C GLU A 58 20.44 -9.77 8.16
N SER A 59 20.50 -9.15 6.99
CA SER A 59 19.48 -9.29 5.94
C SER A 59 19.42 -10.71 5.37
N LEU A 60 20.56 -11.37 5.17
CA LEU A 60 20.63 -12.78 4.77
C LEU A 60 19.96 -13.71 5.79
N MET A 61 20.19 -13.48 7.09
CA MET A 61 19.55 -14.27 8.15
C MET A 61 18.03 -14.06 8.18
N THR A 62 17.59 -12.81 8.03
CA THR A 62 16.18 -12.45 7.96
C THR A 62 15.48 -13.14 6.78
N ILE A 63 16.08 -13.08 5.60
CA ILE A 63 15.51 -13.68 4.38
C ILE A 63 15.60 -15.21 4.41
N ASN A 64 16.64 -15.77 5.03
CA ASN A 64 16.74 -17.20 5.27
C ASN A 64 15.56 -17.73 6.08
N GLU A 65 15.19 -17.05 7.17
CA GLU A 65 14.02 -17.46 7.96
C GLU A 65 12.70 -17.22 7.21
N LEU A 66 12.60 -16.18 6.37
CA LEU A 66 11.45 -15.97 5.48
C LEU A 66 11.26 -17.15 4.53
N TYR A 67 12.29 -17.55 3.78
CA TYR A 67 12.20 -18.67 2.84
C TYR A 67 11.96 -20.00 3.56
N LYS A 68 12.52 -20.18 4.75
CA LYS A 68 12.31 -21.39 5.55
C LYS A 68 10.88 -21.53 6.07
N SER A 69 10.24 -20.41 6.42
CA SER A 69 8.90 -20.39 7.04
C SER A 69 7.76 -20.31 6.02
N ASP A 70 7.97 -19.63 4.88
CA ASP A 70 6.94 -19.45 3.86
C ASP A 70 6.97 -20.57 2.79
N LYS A 71 5.88 -21.34 2.70
CA LYS A 71 5.75 -22.46 1.75
C LYS A 71 5.88 -22.04 0.28
N LYS A 72 5.52 -20.81 -0.07
CA LYS A 72 5.59 -20.29 -1.45
C LYS A 72 7.02 -19.92 -1.84
N LEU A 73 7.84 -19.52 -0.87
CA LEU A 73 9.22 -19.08 -1.10
C LEU A 73 10.25 -20.19 -0.88
N LYS A 74 9.96 -21.18 -0.04
CA LYS A 74 10.91 -22.23 0.36
C LYS A 74 11.67 -22.89 -0.79
N ASP A 75 10.97 -23.20 -1.88
CA ASP A 75 11.54 -23.87 -3.05
C ASP A 75 11.68 -22.90 -4.25
N ASN A 76 11.64 -21.58 -4.00
CA ASN A 76 11.76 -20.57 -5.05
C ASN A 76 13.23 -20.31 -5.42
N ASP A 77 13.57 -20.57 -6.68
CA ASP A 77 14.92 -20.41 -7.23
C ASP A 77 15.19 -19.04 -7.90
N SER A 78 14.24 -18.10 -7.82
CA SER A 78 14.36 -16.80 -8.50
C SER A 78 15.40 -15.91 -7.83
N LYS A 79 16.61 -15.90 -8.41
CA LYS A 79 17.73 -15.06 -7.94
C LYS A 79 17.38 -13.58 -7.94
N GLY A 80 16.63 -13.11 -8.94
CA GLY A 80 16.23 -11.71 -9.00
C GLY A 80 15.29 -11.33 -7.85
N LEU A 81 14.36 -12.22 -7.51
CA LEU A 81 13.46 -12.00 -6.37
C LEU A 81 14.22 -11.98 -5.04
N PHE A 82 15.11 -12.95 -4.84
CA PHE A 82 15.98 -13.00 -3.67
C PHE A 82 16.84 -11.75 -3.52
N THR A 83 17.48 -11.30 -4.61
CA THR A 83 18.29 -10.07 -4.61
C THR A 83 17.43 -8.83 -4.33
N ALA A 84 16.19 -8.76 -4.83
CA ALA A 84 15.28 -7.65 -4.53
C ALA A 84 14.86 -7.64 -3.04
N PHE A 85 14.62 -8.80 -2.43
CA PHE A 85 14.37 -8.90 -0.98
C PHE A 85 15.54 -8.36 -0.16
N LEU A 86 16.77 -8.76 -0.51
CA LEU A 86 17.98 -8.27 0.14
C LEU A 86 18.11 -6.75 -0.01
N TYR A 87 17.91 -6.24 -1.23
CA TYR A 87 17.98 -4.82 -1.52
C TYR A 87 17.08 -4.00 -0.59
N PHE A 88 15.79 -4.33 -0.50
CA PHE A 88 14.88 -3.56 0.35
C PHE A 88 15.17 -3.74 1.84
N ASN A 89 15.54 -4.94 2.29
CA ASN A 89 15.82 -5.16 3.71
C ASN A 89 17.06 -4.39 4.20
N VAL A 90 18.08 -4.25 3.34
CA VAL A 90 19.28 -3.45 3.64
C VAL A 90 18.97 -1.96 3.53
N THR A 91 18.34 -1.52 2.43
CA THR A 91 18.20 -0.08 2.12
C THR A 91 17.04 0.60 2.84
N ASN A 92 15.95 -0.11 3.14
CA ASN A 92 14.74 0.45 3.71
C ASN A 92 13.85 -0.64 4.36
N LYS A 93 14.10 -0.93 5.65
CA LYS A 93 13.36 -1.96 6.41
C LYS A 93 11.82 -1.79 6.37
N PRO A 94 11.26 -0.57 6.46
CA PRO A 94 9.83 -0.37 6.24
C PRO A 94 9.35 -0.82 4.84
N GLN A 95 10.02 -0.39 3.76
CA GLN A 95 9.64 -0.81 2.39
C GLN A 95 9.82 -2.31 2.17
N TYR A 96 10.74 -2.96 2.87
CA TYR A 96 10.91 -4.41 2.80
C TYR A 96 9.64 -5.17 3.20
N ASN A 97 8.97 -4.77 4.28
CA ASN A 97 7.73 -5.44 4.71
C ASN A 97 6.64 -5.27 3.64
N PHE A 98 6.52 -4.08 3.06
CA PHE A 98 5.56 -3.84 1.99
C PHE A 98 5.91 -4.62 0.72
N PHE A 99 7.20 -4.67 0.35
CA PHE A 99 7.66 -5.48 -0.79
C PHE A 99 7.35 -6.96 -0.60
N ARG A 100 7.62 -7.51 0.59
CA ARG A 100 7.31 -8.91 0.93
C ARG A 100 5.82 -9.20 0.76
N ASP A 101 4.98 -8.37 1.35
CA ASP A 101 3.53 -8.55 1.26
C ASP A 101 3.03 -8.42 -0.18
N TRP A 102 3.57 -7.45 -0.94
CA TRP A 102 3.28 -7.29 -2.36
C TRP A 102 3.65 -8.54 -3.17
N VAL A 103 4.84 -9.11 -2.95
CA VAL A 103 5.30 -10.34 -3.62
C VAL A 103 4.35 -11.51 -3.35
N LEU A 104 4.00 -11.74 -2.08
CA LEU A 104 3.22 -12.91 -1.65
C LEU A 104 1.75 -12.84 -2.06
N ARG A 105 1.18 -11.63 -2.11
CA ARG A 105 -0.23 -11.40 -2.48
C ARG A 105 -0.44 -11.36 -3.99
N ASN A 106 0.50 -10.79 -4.73
CA ASN A 106 0.40 -10.64 -6.19
C ASN A 106 1.07 -11.79 -6.95
N HIS A 107 1.41 -12.89 -6.28
CA HIS A 107 1.99 -14.07 -6.92
C HIS A 107 3.30 -13.79 -7.70
N ILE A 108 4.05 -12.76 -7.29
CA ILE A 108 5.30 -12.37 -7.96
C ILE A 108 6.36 -13.48 -7.84
N PHE A 109 6.24 -14.33 -6.82
CA PHE A 109 7.08 -15.52 -6.66
C PHE A 109 6.91 -16.55 -7.77
N ASP A 110 5.82 -16.54 -8.54
CA ASP A 110 5.62 -17.46 -9.67
C ASP A 110 6.47 -17.06 -10.90
N ILE A 111 7.08 -15.86 -10.89
CA ILE A 111 7.95 -15.38 -11.97
C ILE A 111 9.33 -16.04 -11.86
N LYS A 112 9.57 -17.05 -12.70
CA LYS A 112 10.81 -17.85 -12.72
C LYS A 112 12.05 -17.04 -13.09
N GLU A 113 11.93 -16.14 -14.07
CA GLU A 113 13.04 -15.33 -14.56
C GLU A 113 12.70 -13.84 -14.43
N ALA A 114 13.02 -13.26 -13.28
CA ALA A 114 12.90 -11.82 -13.05
C ALA A 114 14.29 -11.22 -12.83
N LYS A 115 14.56 -10.04 -13.42
CA LYS A 115 15.72 -9.23 -13.04
C LYS A 115 15.37 -8.43 -11.80
N TYR A 116 16.28 -8.39 -10.82
CA TYR A 116 16.03 -7.69 -9.56
C TYR A 116 15.78 -6.19 -9.77
N GLN A 117 16.46 -5.56 -10.73
CA GLN A 117 16.27 -4.14 -11.06
C GLN A 117 14.82 -3.88 -11.50
N THR A 118 14.30 -4.74 -12.36
CA THR A 118 12.92 -4.63 -12.84
C THR A 118 11.91 -4.80 -11.71
N LEU A 119 12.12 -5.76 -10.80
CA LEU A 119 11.25 -5.93 -9.63
C LEU A 119 11.29 -4.70 -8.71
N ILE A 120 12.48 -4.16 -8.44
CA ILE A 120 12.66 -2.95 -7.64
C ILE A 120 11.95 -1.75 -8.30
N GLU A 121 12.15 -1.55 -9.61
CA GLU A 121 11.54 -0.43 -10.34
C GLU A 121 10.02 -0.51 -10.37
N ILE A 122 9.46 -1.69 -10.65
CA ILE A 122 8.01 -1.91 -10.63
C ILE A 122 7.47 -1.66 -9.23
N PHE A 123 8.09 -2.26 -8.20
CA PHE A 123 7.64 -2.05 -6.84
C PHE A 123 7.71 -0.59 -6.42
N LYS A 124 8.81 0.12 -6.72
CA LYS A 124 8.93 1.56 -6.42
C LYS A 124 7.81 2.37 -7.06
N LYS A 125 7.42 2.05 -8.30
CA LYS A 125 6.28 2.68 -8.97
C LYS A 125 4.96 2.35 -8.27
N VAL A 126 4.74 1.10 -7.87
CA VAL A 126 3.53 0.68 -7.16
C VAL A 126 3.46 1.35 -5.78
N SER A 127 4.56 1.36 -5.03
CA SER A 127 4.62 1.94 -3.69
C SER A 127 4.56 3.46 -3.69
N SER A 128 4.93 4.12 -4.79
CA SER A 128 4.86 5.58 -4.89
C SER A 128 3.50 6.09 -5.40
N GLN A 129 2.60 5.21 -5.84
CA GLN A 129 1.27 5.62 -6.28
C GLN A 129 0.48 6.24 -5.14
N THR A 130 -0.18 7.35 -5.46
CA THR A 130 -1.09 8.01 -4.53
C THR A 130 -2.44 7.30 -4.55
N ILE A 131 -2.90 6.86 -3.39
CA ILE A 131 -4.26 6.37 -3.15
C ILE A 131 -5.18 7.58 -3.02
N ASP A 132 -5.88 7.93 -4.09
CA ASP A 132 -6.83 9.04 -4.09
C ASP A 132 -8.20 8.62 -3.54
N VAL A 133 -8.73 9.42 -2.62
CA VAL A 133 -10.05 9.25 -2.00
C VAL A 133 -11.01 10.27 -2.59
N PHE A 134 -12.18 9.80 -3.05
CA PHE A 134 -13.29 10.64 -3.47
C PHE A 134 -14.45 10.51 -2.50
N VAL A 135 -15.10 11.63 -2.15
CA VAL A 135 -16.28 11.66 -1.29
C VAL A 135 -17.45 12.26 -2.05
N ALA A 136 -18.48 11.44 -2.27
CA ALA A 136 -19.80 11.83 -2.74
C ALA A 136 -20.72 12.01 -1.53
N MET A 137 -21.29 13.21 -1.35
CA MET A 137 -22.22 13.45 -0.24
C MET A 137 -23.28 14.50 -0.57
N PRO A 138 -24.45 14.47 0.10
CA PRO A 138 -25.46 15.51 -0.05
C PRO A 138 -24.93 16.86 0.41
N TYR A 139 -25.38 17.93 -0.24
CA TYR A 139 -25.18 19.28 0.28
C TYR A 139 -26.19 19.54 1.40
N PHE A 140 -25.73 19.59 2.64
CA PHE A 140 -26.58 19.88 3.80
C PHE A 140 -26.61 21.38 4.11
N SER A 141 -25.44 21.97 4.32
CA SER A 141 -25.24 23.42 4.51
C SER A 141 -23.76 23.77 4.30
N GLU A 142 -23.43 25.05 4.11
CA GLU A 142 -22.03 25.49 3.93
C GLU A 142 -21.15 25.18 5.15
N GLU A 143 -21.68 25.41 6.37
CA GLU A 143 -21.01 25.11 7.65
C GLU A 143 -20.77 23.60 7.84
N GLU A 144 -21.76 22.78 7.49
CA GLU A 144 -21.59 21.33 7.53
C GLU A 144 -20.53 20.88 6.52
N ILE A 145 -20.58 21.35 5.26
CA ILE A 145 -19.58 20.98 4.25
C ILE A 145 -18.17 21.33 4.71
N GLU A 146 -17.95 22.49 5.34
CA GLU A 146 -16.66 22.83 5.92
C GLU A 146 -16.25 21.84 7.03
N SER A 147 -17.18 21.54 7.95
CA SER A 147 -16.93 20.60 9.05
C SER A 147 -16.58 19.20 8.55
N TYR A 148 -17.32 18.68 7.56
CA TYR A 148 -17.04 17.40 6.92
C TYR A 148 -15.68 17.41 6.21
N ASN A 149 -15.37 18.46 5.43
CA ASN A 149 -14.05 18.60 4.79
C ASN A 149 -12.92 18.51 5.83
N GLN A 150 -13.04 19.23 6.95
CA GLN A 150 -12.04 19.17 8.02
C GLN A 150 -11.94 17.77 8.65
N ALA A 151 -13.06 17.10 8.88
CA ALA A 151 -13.09 15.74 9.42
C ALA A 151 -12.37 14.74 8.51
N TYR A 152 -12.69 14.74 7.21
CA TYR A 152 -12.00 13.88 6.25
C TYR A 152 -10.51 14.20 6.16
N GLN A 153 -10.12 15.49 6.15
CA GLN A 153 -8.70 15.88 6.17
C GLN A 153 -7.97 15.38 7.42
N ARG A 154 -8.59 15.45 8.61
CA ARG A 154 -8.04 14.88 9.85
C ARG A 154 -7.83 13.37 9.74
N VAL A 155 -8.78 12.64 9.14
CA VAL A 155 -8.63 11.20 8.93
C VAL A 155 -7.46 10.89 7.98
N ILE A 156 -7.34 11.61 6.86
CA ILE A 156 -6.22 11.44 5.92
C ILE A 156 -4.89 11.74 6.60
N ALA A 157 -4.80 12.80 7.40
CA ALA A 157 -3.61 13.12 8.18
C ALA A 157 -3.26 11.99 9.16
N LYS A 158 -4.25 11.49 9.92
CA LYS A 158 -4.08 10.37 10.85
C LYS A 158 -3.58 9.09 10.17
N ILE A 159 -4.03 8.80 8.94
CA ILE A 159 -3.54 7.66 8.16
C ILE A 159 -2.05 7.83 7.85
N ARG A 160 -1.65 9.01 7.35
CA ARG A 160 -0.25 9.32 7.03
C ARG A 160 0.65 9.28 8.27
N GLU A 161 0.15 9.72 9.42
CA GLU A 161 0.88 9.63 10.70
C GLU A 161 1.11 8.19 11.16
N ARG A 162 0.17 7.29 10.89
CA ARG A 162 0.27 5.87 11.27
C ARG A 162 1.08 5.02 10.29
N ASN A 163 1.24 5.50 9.05
CA ASN A 163 2.16 4.94 8.06
C ASN A 163 2.57 6.02 7.05
N ASP A 164 3.82 6.47 7.14
CA ASP A 164 4.42 7.50 6.30
C ASP A 164 4.67 7.06 4.85
N GLN A 165 4.60 5.75 4.58
CA GLN A 165 4.73 5.18 3.24
C GLN A 165 3.42 5.23 2.44
N ILE A 166 2.29 5.53 3.10
CA ILE A 166 1.00 5.62 2.42
C ILE A 166 0.88 7.03 1.84
N HIS A 167 1.10 7.12 0.53
CA HIS A 167 0.70 8.29 -0.23
C HIS A 167 -0.81 8.23 -0.43
N ILE A 168 -1.58 8.93 0.40
CA ILE A 168 -3.03 9.03 0.29
C ILE A 168 -3.43 10.48 0.08
N SER A 169 -4.41 10.76 -0.77
CA SER A 169 -4.93 12.12 -1.01
C SER A 169 -6.45 12.14 -0.99
N LEU A 170 -7.03 13.33 -0.81
CA LEU A 170 -8.47 13.56 -0.80
C LEU A 170 -8.81 14.58 -1.88
N PHE A 171 -9.70 14.21 -2.80
CA PHE A 171 -10.26 15.16 -3.74
C PHE A 171 -11.09 16.22 -3.02
N PRO A 172 -11.10 17.48 -3.49
CA PRO A 172 -11.90 18.54 -2.88
C PRO A 172 -13.39 18.17 -2.82
N ILE A 173 -13.98 18.23 -1.63
CA ILE A 173 -15.39 17.86 -1.43
C ILE A 173 -16.27 19.08 -1.68
N MET A 174 -17.19 18.98 -2.65
CA MET A 174 -18.27 19.95 -2.89
C MET A 174 -17.82 21.41 -3.12
N GLN A 175 -16.66 21.63 -3.75
CA GLN A 175 -16.12 22.97 -4.01
C GLN A 175 -16.58 23.64 -5.32
N HIS A 176 -17.42 22.98 -6.13
CA HIS A 176 -17.81 23.51 -7.45
C HIS A 176 -19.12 24.32 -7.40
N LYS A 177 -18.99 25.65 -7.43
CA LYS A 177 -20.10 26.60 -7.69
C LYS A 177 -20.01 27.08 -9.16
N GLY A 178 -20.64 26.41 -10.14
CA GLY A 178 -20.85 26.97 -11.51
C GLY A 178 -20.84 26.03 -12.73
N ASP A 179 -21.87 26.17 -13.58
CA ASP A 179 -22.16 25.64 -14.93
C ASP A 179 -22.05 24.13 -15.24
N THR A 180 -23.22 23.59 -15.59
CA THR A 180 -23.68 22.19 -15.51
C THR A 180 -22.95 21.17 -16.39
N TYR A 181 -22.12 21.59 -17.36
CA TYR A 181 -21.52 20.66 -18.33
C TYR A 181 -20.06 20.26 -18.02
N ASN A 182 -19.23 21.19 -17.51
CA ASN A 182 -17.84 20.89 -17.17
C ASN A 182 -17.68 20.23 -15.79
N ILE A 183 -18.61 20.48 -14.86
CA ILE A 183 -18.59 19.86 -13.53
C ILE A 183 -18.77 18.34 -13.65
N ASN A 184 -19.69 17.88 -14.50
CA ASN A 184 -20.00 16.45 -14.61
C ASN A 184 -18.81 15.64 -15.14
N ASN A 185 -18.10 16.13 -16.17
CA ASN A 185 -16.92 15.43 -16.70
C ASN A 185 -15.79 15.39 -15.69
N LYS A 186 -15.52 16.51 -14.99
CA LYS A 186 -14.47 16.58 -13.98
C LYS A 186 -14.77 15.66 -12.78
N MET A 187 -16.02 15.63 -12.33
CA MET A 187 -16.45 14.72 -11.28
C MET A 187 -16.26 13.27 -11.71
N ILE A 188 -16.70 12.89 -12.93
CA ILE A 188 -16.52 11.53 -13.46
C ILE A 188 -15.03 11.17 -13.56
N GLU A 189 -14.17 12.09 -14.00
CA GLU A 189 -12.72 11.91 -14.02
C GLU A 189 -12.16 11.64 -12.63
N GLN A 190 -12.57 12.42 -11.62
CA GLN A 190 -12.14 12.22 -10.23
C GLN A 190 -12.63 10.90 -9.65
N ILE A 191 -13.86 10.48 -9.95
CA ILE A 191 -14.38 9.16 -9.56
C ILE A 191 -13.53 8.05 -10.21
N ASN A 192 -13.27 8.15 -11.51
CA ASN A 192 -12.44 7.16 -12.22
C ASN A 192 -11.02 7.08 -11.62
N GLN A 193 -10.40 8.23 -11.32
CA GLN A 193 -9.05 8.32 -10.75
C GLN A 193 -8.97 7.86 -9.29
N SER A 194 -10.06 7.98 -8.53
CA SER A 194 -10.09 7.57 -7.13
C SER A 194 -9.91 6.06 -6.97
N HIS A 195 -9.22 5.67 -5.90
CA HIS A 195 -9.03 4.27 -5.54
C HIS A 195 -10.03 3.83 -4.46
N ILE A 196 -10.44 4.79 -3.63
CA ILE A 196 -11.46 4.61 -2.59
C ILE A 196 -12.55 5.65 -2.84
N PHE A 197 -13.78 5.18 -2.97
CA PHE A 197 -14.97 6.00 -3.14
C PHE A 197 -15.84 5.91 -1.89
N ILE A 198 -16.14 7.05 -1.29
CA ILE A 198 -16.97 7.16 -0.09
C ILE A 198 -18.28 7.83 -0.48
N ALA A 199 -19.41 7.19 -0.20
CA ALA A 199 -20.74 7.72 -0.46
C ALA A 199 -21.50 7.96 0.83
N ASP A 200 -21.91 9.20 1.11
CA ASP A 200 -22.94 9.47 2.09
C ASP A 200 -24.31 9.34 1.42
N ILE A 201 -24.98 8.21 1.66
CA ILE A 201 -26.27 7.89 1.02
C ILE A 201 -27.47 8.53 1.74
N SER A 202 -27.23 9.43 2.71
CA SER A 202 -28.29 10.05 3.48
C SER A 202 -29.27 10.84 2.61
N ASN A 203 -30.54 10.88 3.03
CA ASN A 203 -31.66 11.54 2.35
C ASN A 203 -31.93 11.03 0.92
N ARG A 204 -31.35 9.88 0.52
CA ARG A 204 -31.49 9.30 -0.82
C ARG A 204 -31.15 10.30 -1.93
N ASN A 205 -30.08 11.06 -1.76
CA ASN A 205 -29.66 12.05 -2.73
C ASN A 205 -29.41 11.41 -4.12
N ILE A 206 -30.11 11.90 -5.14
CA ILE A 206 -30.07 11.29 -6.49
C ILE A 206 -28.71 11.44 -7.18
N ASN A 207 -27.98 12.53 -6.89
CA ASN A 207 -26.66 12.75 -7.45
C ASN A 207 -25.66 11.78 -6.82
N VAL A 208 -25.69 11.61 -5.50
CA VAL A 208 -24.84 10.62 -4.82
C VAL A 208 -25.16 9.21 -5.28
N ALA A 209 -26.43 8.87 -5.50
CA ALA A 209 -26.82 7.57 -6.02
C ALA A 209 -26.27 7.31 -7.44
N PHE A 210 -26.27 8.34 -8.31
CA PHE A 210 -25.68 8.26 -9.64
C PHE A 210 -24.15 8.06 -9.57
N GLU A 211 -23.46 8.85 -8.76
CA GLU A 211 -22.00 8.77 -8.55
C GLU A 211 -21.60 7.40 -7.95
N LEU A 212 -22.35 6.91 -6.97
CA LEU A 212 -22.18 5.58 -6.38
C LEU A 212 -22.37 4.47 -7.42
N GLY A 213 -23.42 4.55 -8.24
CA GLY A 213 -23.65 3.57 -9.31
C GLY A 213 -22.49 3.53 -10.30
N TYR A 214 -21.94 4.70 -10.65
CA TYR A 214 -20.79 4.81 -11.53
C TYR A 214 -19.51 4.25 -10.88
N ALA A 215 -19.27 4.53 -9.60
CA ALA A 215 -18.13 4.01 -8.85
C ALA A 215 -18.15 2.48 -8.69
N LYS A 216 -19.32 1.89 -8.41
CA LYS A 216 -19.50 0.44 -8.26
C LYS A 216 -19.26 -0.35 -9.55
N ASN A 217 -19.25 0.31 -10.71
CA ASN A 217 -18.95 -0.35 -11.99
C ASN A 217 -17.45 -0.67 -12.16
N ASP A 218 -16.56 -0.12 -11.31
CA ASP A 218 -15.13 -0.44 -11.29
C ASP A 218 -14.81 -1.44 -10.16
N ASN A 219 -14.58 -2.70 -10.54
CA ASN A 219 -14.25 -3.78 -9.61
C ASN A 219 -12.92 -3.59 -8.85
N ASN A 220 -12.06 -2.64 -9.25
CA ASN A 220 -10.81 -2.35 -8.56
C ASN A 220 -10.92 -1.20 -7.55
N LYS A 221 -12.10 -0.59 -7.44
CA LYS A 221 -12.39 0.53 -6.56
C LYS A 221 -13.02 0.03 -5.27
N ASP A 222 -12.46 0.45 -4.14
CA ASP A 222 -13.08 0.18 -2.84
C ASP A 222 -14.23 1.18 -2.63
N VAL A 223 -15.43 0.68 -2.36
CA VAL A 223 -16.64 1.51 -2.15
C VAL A 223 -17.08 1.39 -0.70
N ILE A 224 -17.20 2.52 -0.01
CA ILE A 224 -17.64 2.61 1.40
C ILE A 224 -18.89 3.48 1.43
N MET A 225 -19.94 3.02 2.11
CA MET A 225 -21.18 3.79 2.24
C MET A 225 -21.41 4.21 3.69
N PHE A 226 -21.86 5.45 3.86
CA PHE A 226 -22.22 6.05 5.14
C PHE A 226 -23.65 6.56 5.12
N LYS A 227 -24.30 6.52 6.28
CA LYS A 227 -25.62 7.09 6.49
C LYS A 227 -25.71 7.76 7.86
N ARG A 228 -26.36 8.91 7.94
CA ARG A 228 -26.64 9.58 9.22
C ARG A 228 -27.58 8.74 10.07
N GLU A 229 -27.32 8.69 11.38
CA GLU A 229 -28.19 7.99 12.34
C GLU A 229 -29.61 8.59 12.39
N SER A 230 -29.74 9.89 12.17
CA SER A 230 -31.05 10.57 12.14
C SER A 230 -31.84 10.34 10.85
N ASP A 231 -31.24 9.78 9.81
CA ASP A 231 -31.93 9.53 8.55
C ASP A 231 -32.71 8.21 8.60
N ASP A 232 -34.02 8.31 8.68
CA ASP A 232 -34.96 7.18 8.72
C ASP A 232 -35.32 6.63 7.33
N THR A 233 -34.81 7.22 6.25
CA THR A 233 -35.13 6.77 4.90
C THR A 233 -34.65 5.34 4.67
N LYS A 234 -35.50 4.50 4.07
CA LYS A 234 -35.12 3.11 3.83
C LYS A 234 -33.91 3.03 2.89
N THR A 235 -32.85 2.37 3.36
CA THR A 235 -31.69 2.04 2.54
C THR A 235 -32.13 1.09 1.41
N PRO A 236 -31.80 1.37 0.14
CA PRO A 236 -32.04 0.42 -0.95
C PRO A 236 -31.47 -0.96 -0.62
N PHE A 237 -32.22 -2.02 -0.92
CA PHE A 237 -31.83 -3.41 -0.61
C PHE A 237 -30.44 -3.77 -1.14
N ASP A 238 -30.09 -3.26 -2.32
CA ASP A 238 -28.79 -3.45 -2.97
C ASP A 238 -27.62 -2.77 -2.21
N TYR A 239 -27.90 -1.91 -1.22
CA TYR A 239 -26.90 -1.26 -0.36
C TYR A 239 -26.85 -1.86 1.05
N GLU A 240 -27.92 -2.52 1.51
CA GLU A 240 -27.98 -3.17 2.84
C GLU A 240 -27.05 -4.39 2.95
N GLN A 241 -26.70 -5.01 1.82
CA GLN A 241 -25.76 -6.15 1.77
C GLN A 241 -24.28 -5.71 1.68
N ASP A 242 -24.05 -4.46 1.26
CA ASP A 242 -22.73 -3.87 1.13
C ASP A 242 -22.40 -3.03 2.38
N MET A 243 -21.13 -2.70 2.61
CA MET A 243 -20.61 -2.02 3.81
C MET A 243 -21.23 -0.63 4.05
N CYS A 244 -22.47 -0.57 4.53
CA CYS A 244 -23.19 0.63 4.91
C CYS A 244 -23.03 0.86 6.41
N HIS A 245 -22.25 1.88 6.76
CA HIS A 245 -21.96 2.29 8.13
C HIS A 245 -22.86 3.46 8.54
N THR A 246 -23.16 3.56 9.82
CA THR A 246 -23.88 4.72 10.36
C THR A 246 -22.96 5.62 11.15
N TYR A 247 -23.26 6.91 11.18
CA TYR A 247 -22.53 7.87 12.02
C TYR A 247 -23.48 8.90 12.63
N ASN A 248 -23.08 9.46 13.78
CA ASN A 248 -23.83 10.49 14.47
C ASN A 248 -23.39 11.88 13.97
N GLU A 249 -24.24 12.55 13.22
CA GLU A 249 -23.95 13.85 12.62
C GLU A 249 -23.76 14.97 13.64
N ARG A 250 -24.25 14.80 14.87
CA ARG A 250 -24.02 15.75 15.98
C ARG A 250 -22.69 15.52 16.69
N ALA A 251 -22.03 14.41 16.40
CA ALA A 251 -20.80 13.96 17.02
C ALA A 251 -19.83 13.49 15.93
N LEU A 252 -19.30 14.43 15.15
CA LEU A 252 -18.55 14.16 13.91
C LEU A 252 -17.31 13.26 14.08
N HIS A 253 -16.76 13.14 15.29
CA HIS A 253 -15.71 12.18 15.60
C HIS A 253 -16.14 10.72 15.36
N THR A 254 -17.44 10.42 15.39
CA THR A 254 -17.99 9.10 15.03
C THR A 254 -17.78 8.80 13.55
N LEU A 255 -18.03 9.78 12.66
CA LEU A 255 -17.69 9.68 11.24
C LEU A 255 -16.18 9.49 11.07
N GLU A 256 -15.36 10.29 11.76
CA GLU A 256 -13.90 10.19 11.64
C GLU A 256 -13.38 8.79 11.99
N ASN A 257 -13.93 8.18 13.04
CA ASN A 257 -13.58 6.84 13.45
C ASN A 257 -13.97 5.80 12.41
N GLU A 258 -15.21 5.84 11.92
CA GLU A 258 -15.70 4.89 10.92
C GLU A 258 -14.96 5.04 9.58
N VAL A 259 -14.73 6.27 9.12
CA VAL A 259 -13.96 6.54 7.89
C VAL A 259 -12.53 6.04 8.05
N PHE A 260 -11.87 6.31 9.18
CA PHE A 260 -10.52 5.82 9.45
C PHE A 260 -10.45 4.29 9.42
N ASN A 261 -11.37 3.61 10.11
CA ASN A 261 -11.38 2.16 10.19
C ASN A 261 -11.61 1.50 8.82
N ASN A 262 -12.52 2.05 8.02
CA ASN A 262 -12.83 1.51 6.70
C ASN A 262 -11.73 1.81 5.66
N ILE A 263 -11.15 3.01 5.66
CA ILE A 263 -9.99 3.29 4.81
C ILE A 263 -8.80 2.40 5.23
N LYS A 264 -8.54 2.23 6.53
CA LYS A 264 -7.52 1.29 7.04
C LYS A 264 -7.77 -0.11 6.50
N ALA A 265 -9.00 -0.62 6.54
CA ALA A 265 -9.33 -1.94 5.99
C ALA A 265 -9.06 -2.05 4.48
N CYS A 266 -9.40 -1.03 3.69
CA CYS A 266 -9.11 -1.00 2.25
C CYS A 266 -7.58 -1.01 1.99
N LEU A 267 -6.83 -0.21 2.73
CA LEU A 267 -5.37 -0.15 2.62
C LEU A 267 -4.70 -1.46 3.04
N LEU A 268 -5.21 -2.11 4.10
CA LEU A 268 -4.75 -3.44 4.53
C LEU A 268 -5.00 -4.48 3.43
N LYS A 269 -6.15 -4.48 2.75
CA LYS A 269 -6.39 -5.37 1.58
C LYS A 269 -5.35 -5.13 0.47
N ARG A 270 -4.97 -3.87 0.24
CA ARG A 270 -4.00 -3.44 -0.79
C ARG A 270 -2.53 -3.75 -0.48
N GLY A 271 -2.19 -4.22 0.72
CA GLY A 271 -0.79 -4.58 1.05
C GLY A 271 -0.12 -3.67 2.07
N PHE A 272 -0.77 -2.58 2.46
CA PHE A 272 -0.20 -1.68 3.45
C PHE A 272 -0.28 -2.31 4.85
N THR A 273 0.60 -1.84 5.73
CA THR A 273 0.61 -2.19 7.16
C THR A 273 0.44 -0.91 7.99
N PHE A 274 0.04 -1.02 9.24
CA PHE A 274 -0.08 0.14 10.14
C PHE A 274 0.70 -0.18 11.40
N ASN A 275 1.44 0.80 11.90
CA ASN A 275 2.05 0.69 13.23
C ASN A 275 0.94 0.93 14.25
N ASP A 276 0.67 -0.07 15.08
CA ASP A 276 -0.28 0.06 16.19
C ASP A 276 0.34 0.84 17.36
#